data_AF-A0A839Q479-F1
#
_entry.id   AF-A0A839Q479-F1
#
_cell.length_a   1.000
_cell.length_b   1.000
_cell.length_c   1.000
_cell.angle_alpha   90.00
_cell.angle_beta   90.00
_cell.angle_gamma   90.00
#
_symmetry.space_group_name_H-M   'P 1'
#
loop_
_entity.id
_entity.type
_entity.pdbx_description
1 polymer ?
#
loop_
_entity_poly.entity_id
_entity_poly.type
_entity_poly.pdbx_seq_one_letter_code
_entity_poly.pdbx_strand_id
1 'polypeptide(L)'
;MSDDDQKQTYDEFSEVVNMTAAELKKWLDTDDSKAVGQKSSQGGESTGHQSGRHIVDILQSKKADLTDADYKHMRKVVGYVHRHLAQGPSKDVEHSDWRYSLMNWGHDPTKS
;
A
#
# COMPACT_ATOMS: atom_id res chain seq x y z
N MET A 1 13.67 16.70 4.04
CA MET A 1 14.20 15.95 2.86
C MET A 1 14.49 16.96 1.75
N SER A 2 15.29 16.66 0.74
CA SER A 2 15.40 17.59 -0.39
C SER A 2 14.16 17.52 -1.27
N ASP A 3 13.86 18.59 -2.00
CA ASP A 3 12.71 18.64 -2.92
C ASP A 3 12.84 17.58 -4.03
N ASP A 4 14.07 17.33 -4.49
CA ASP A 4 14.37 16.28 -5.47
C ASP A 4 14.07 14.88 -4.90
N ASP A 5 14.44 14.61 -3.65
CA ASP A 5 14.12 13.34 -2.98
C ASP A 5 12.61 13.13 -2.83
N GLN A 6 11.87 14.21 -2.51
CA GLN A 6 10.42 14.17 -2.38
C GLN A 6 9.74 13.93 -3.74
N LYS A 7 10.24 14.58 -4.79
CA LYS A 7 9.75 14.35 -6.15
C LYS A 7 9.96 12.90 -6.58
N GLN A 8 11.17 12.37 -6.45
CA GLN A 8 11.46 10.98 -6.80
C GLN A 8 10.57 10.00 -6.02
N THR A 9 10.43 10.21 -4.71
CA THR A 9 9.58 9.38 -3.86
C THR A 9 8.13 9.38 -4.31
N TYR A 10 7.60 10.55 -4.66
CA TYR A 10 6.22 10.68 -5.13
C TYR A 10 6.01 9.98 -6.47
N ASP A 11 6.96 10.13 -7.39
CA ASP A 11 6.89 9.52 -8.72
C ASP A 11 6.91 7.99 -8.60
N GLU A 12 7.87 7.41 -7.87
CA GLU A 12 7.93 5.96 -7.61
C GLU A 12 6.67 5.44 -6.88
N PHE A 13 6.16 6.19 -5.90
CA PHE A 13 4.92 5.84 -5.21
C PHE A 13 3.73 5.79 -6.15
N SER A 14 3.63 6.77 -7.05
CA SER A 14 2.55 6.87 -8.04
C SER A 14 2.63 5.77 -9.09
N GLU A 15 3.82 5.23 -9.36
CA GLU A 15 4.01 4.08 -10.24
C GLU A 15 3.57 2.76 -9.58
N VAL A 16 3.86 2.56 -8.30
CA VAL A 16 3.56 1.29 -7.61
C VAL A 16 2.13 1.22 -7.06
N VAL A 17 1.52 2.33 -6.67
CA VAL A 17 0.12 2.35 -6.18
C VAL A 17 -0.82 2.47 -7.36
N ASN A 18 -1.43 1.35 -7.78
CA ASN A 18 -2.33 1.27 -8.94
C ASN A 18 -3.82 1.15 -8.56
N MET A 19 -4.15 1.21 -7.27
CA MET A 19 -5.51 1.31 -6.77
C MET A 19 -5.85 2.78 -6.48
N THR A 20 -7.01 3.23 -6.94
CA THR A 20 -7.54 4.55 -6.56
C THR A 20 -7.91 4.57 -5.08
N ALA A 21 -8.01 5.77 -4.48
CA ALA A 21 -8.43 5.92 -3.09
C ALA A 21 -9.79 5.25 -2.82
N ALA A 22 -10.73 5.32 -3.77
CA ALA A 22 -12.06 4.72 -3.63
C ALA A 22 -12.01 3.19 -3.66
N GLU A 23 -11.20 2.60 -4.56
CA GLU A 23 -11.03 1.15 -4.65
C GLU A 23 -10.31 0.60 -3.42
N LEU A 24 -9.22 1.26 -3.00
CA LEU A 24 -8.49 0.85 -1.82
C LEU A 24 -9.36 0.95 -0.57
N LYS A 25 -10.13 2.02 -0.41
CA LYS A 25 -11.08 2.14 0.71
C LYS A 25 -12.10 1.00 0.71
N LYS A 26 -12.71 0.71 -0.43
CA LYS A 26 -13.67 -0.40 -0.57
C LYS A 26 -13.03 -1.75 -0.25
N TRP A 27 -11.78 -1.96 -0.66
CA TRP A 27 -11.01 -3.16 -0.35
C TRP A 27 -10.75 -3.29 1.16
N LEU A 28 -10.31 -2.22 1.82
CA LEU A 28 -10.01 -2.21 3.26
C LEU A 28 -11.24 -2.53 4.12
N ASP A 29 -12.44 -2.22 3.64
CA ASP A 29 -13.68 -2.53 4.36
C ASP A 29 -14.03 -4.03 4.37
N THR A 30 -13.37 -4.86 3.55
CA THR A 30 -13.61 -6.32 3.46
C THR A 30 -13.00 -7.11 4.62
N ASP A 31 -13.55 -8.30 4.87
CA ASP A 31 -12.99 -9.21 5.89
C ASP A 31 -11.65 -9.81 5.45
N ASP A 32 -11.46 -10.06 4.15
CA ASP A 32 -10.20 -10.55 3.57
C ASP A 32 -9.06 -9.56 3.86
N SER A 33 -9.29 -8.28 3.62
CA SER A 33 -8.32 -7.22 3.91
C SER A 33 -7.93 -7.18 5.40
N LYS A 34 -8.90 -7.33 6.31
CA LYS A 34 -8.68 -7.33 7.77
C LYS A 34 -8.04 -8.63 8.27
N ALA A 35 -8.18 -9.72 7.52
CA ALA A 35 -7.64 -11.03 7.87
C ALA A 35 -6.14 -11.12 7.59
N VAL A 36 -5.66 -10.50 6.52
CA VAL A 36 -4.27 -10.67 6.04
C VAL A 36 -3.27 -9.67 6.63
N GLY A 37 -2.00 -10.06 6.60
CA GLY A 37 -0.85 -9.24 6.97
C GLY A 37 -0.36 -9.45 8.41
N GLN A 38 0.81 -8.88 8.71
CA GLN A 38 1.45 -9.02 10.01
C GLN A 38 0.70 -8.23 11.09
N LYS A 39 0.27 -8.93 12.14
CA LYS A 39 -0.34 -8.37 13.35
C LYS A 39 0.67 -8.26 14.48
N SER A 40 0.44 -7.36 15.43
CA SER A 40 1.25 -7.29 16.65
C SER A 40 1.08 -8.56 17.49
N SER A 41 2.01 -8.83 18.40
CA SER A 41 1.89 -9.95 19.35
C SER A 41 0.67 -9.84 20.29
N GLN A 42 0.10 -8.64 20.40
CA GLN A 42 -1.12 -8.35 21.17
C GLN A 42 -2.39 -8.46 20.31
N GLY A 43 -2.28 -8.93 19.07
CA GLY A 43 -3.37 -8.96 18.11
C GLY A 43 -3.66 -7.57 17.52
N GLY A 44 -4.86 -7.43 16.96
CA GLY A 44 -5.35 -6.18 16.37
C GLY A 44 -5.19 -6.08 14.85
N GLU A 45 -5.25 -4.85 14.36
CA GLU A 45 -5.15 -4.52 12.95
C GLU A 45 -3.75 -4.84 12.40
N SER A 46 -3.69 -5.33 11.15
CA SER A 46 -2.41 -5.62 10.52
C SER A 46 -1.69 -4.34 10.09
N THR A 47 -0.35 -4.40 10.06
CA THR A 47 0.47 -3.27 9.59
C THR A 47 0.11 -2.87 8.16
N GLY A 48 -0.23 -3.85 7.31
CA GLY A 48 -0.65 -3.59 5.93
C GLY A 48 -1.99 -2.86 5.87
N HIS A 49 -2.99 -3.31 6.62
CA HIS A 49 -4.29 -2.66 6.65
C HIS A 49 -4.17 -1.20 7.18
N GLN A 50 -3.34 -0.98 8.20
CA GLN A 50 -3.02 0.38 8.67
C GLN A 50 -2.36 1.23 7.58
N SER A 51 -1.43 0.65 6.83
CA SER A 51 -0.76 1.30 5.71
C SER A 51 -1.76 1.71 4.64
N GLY A 52 -2.71 0.83 4.29
CA GLY A 52 -3.74 1.12 3.30
C GLY A 52 -4.57 2.34 3.63
N ARG A 53 -4.95 2.53 4.90
CA ARG A 53 -5.67 3.75 5.31
C ARG A 53 -4.83 5.01 5.12
N HIS A 54 -3.55 4.96 5.48
CA HIS A 54 -2.64 6.09 5.27
C HIS A 54 -2.45 6.38 3.77
N ILE A 55 -2.38 5.35 2.93
CA ILE A 55 -2.35 5.52 1.46
C ILE A 55 -3.63 6.21 0.98
N VAL A 56 -4.81 5.85 1.49
CA VAL A 56 -6.07 6.55 1.15
C VAL A 56 -5.97 8.04 1.50
N ASP A 57 -5.49 8.38 2.69
CA ASP A 57 -5.32 9.78 3.12
C ASP A 57 -4.35 10.54 2.21
N ILE A 58 -3.23 9.92 1.83
CA ILE A 58 -2.25 10.47 0.89
C ILE A 58 -2.88 10.71 -0.48
N LEU A 59 -3.61 9.73 -1.03
CA LEU A 59 -4.25 9.84 -2.35
C LEU A 59 -5.38 10.89 -2.38
N GLN A 60 -5.96 11.22 -1.24
CA GLN A 60 -6.99 12.27 -1.11
C GLN A 60 -6.40 13.65 -0.81
N SER A 61 -5.12 13.72 -0.42
CA SER A 61 -4.43 14.96 -0.09
C SER A 61 -3.91 15.66 -1.34
N LYS A 62 -3.82 16.99 -1.30
CA LYS A 62 -3.08 17.72 -2.34
C LYS A 62 -1.59 17.54 -2.09
N LYS A 63 -0.79 17.50 -3.17
CA LYS A 63 0.67 17.37 -3.06
C LYS A 63 1.33 18.42 -2.15
N ALA A 64 0.77 19.64 -2.11
CA ALA A 64 1.25 20.74 -1.27
C ALA A 64 0.97 20.54 0.24
N ASP A 65 0.05 19.65 0.59
CA ASP A 65 -0.34 19.36 1.98
C ASP A 65 0.42 18.13 2.53
N LEU A 66 1.22 17.45 1.70
CA LEU A 66 1.99 16.27 2.10
C LEU A 66 3.13 16.63 3.04
N THR A 67 3.24 15.85 4.11
CA THR A 67 4.25 16.02 5.15
C THR A 67 5.47 15.13 4.91
N ASP A 68 6.58 15.43 5.58
CA ASP A 68 7.75 14.54 5.62
C ASP A 68 7.41 13.12 6.13
N ALA A 69 6.36 12.96 6.95
CA ALA A 69 5.90 11.65 7.39
C ALA A 69 5.22 10.88 6.26
N ASP A 70 4.46 11.56 5.39
CA ASP A 70 3.83 10.96 4.22
C ASP A 70 4.89 10.49 3.22
N TYR A 71 5.91 11.30 2.95
CA TYR A 71 7.02 10.88 2.08
C TYR A 71 7.83 9.70 2.68
N LYS A 72 7.97 9.62 4.01
CA LYS A 72 8.57 8.44 4.65
C LYS A 72 7.68 7.21 4.47
N HIS A 73 6.37 7.38 4.58
CA HIS A 73 5.40 6.31 4.36
C HIS A 73 5.44 5.83 2.90
N MET A 74 5.43 6.73 1.92
CA MET A 74 5.55 6.42 0.49
C MET A 74 6.75 5.51 0.18
N ARG A 75 7.94 5.85 0.69
CA ARG A 75 9.13 4.99 0.51
C ARG A 75 8.96 3.60 1.13
N LYS A 76 8.29 3.51 2.28
CA LYS A 76 7.97 2.23 2.90
C LYS A 76 7.04 1.40 2.01
N VAL A 77 6.04 2.04 1.40
CA VAL A 77 5.10 1.40 0.45
C VAL A 77 5.85 0.88 -0.78
N VAL A 78 6.64 1.74 -1.44
CA VAL A 78 7.47 1.37 -2.59
C VAL A 78 8.35 0.16 -2.27
N GLY A 79 9.12 0.24 -1.18
CA GLY A 79 9.98 -0.86 -0.77
C GLY A 79 9.23 -2.15 -0.42
N TYR A 80 8.04 -2.06 0.16
CA TYR A 80 7.21 -3.22 0.46
C TYR A 80 6.69 -3.87 -0.83
N VAL A 81 6.06 -3.09 -1.71
CA VAL A 81 5.46 -3.57 -2.96
C VAL A 81 6.50 -4.26 -3.82
N HIS A 82 7.66 -3.65 -4.07
CA HIS A 82 8.71 -4.29 -4.87
C HIS A 82 9.21 -5.61 -4.28
N ARG A 83 9.47 -5.65 -2.97
CA ARG A 83 9.93 -6.90 -2.32
C ARG A 83 8.87 -7.98 -2.34
N HIS A 84 7.60 -7.63 -2.11
CA HIS A 84 6.52 -8.62 -2.11
C HIS A 84 6.23 -9.11 -3.54
N LEU A 85 6.25 -8.23 -4.54
CA LEU A 85 6.10 -8.63 -5.94
C LEU A 85 7.17 -9.66 -6.35
N ALA A 86 8.43 -9.45 -5.95
CA ALA A 86 9.51 -10.38 -6.23
C ALA A 86 9.37 -11.76 -5.53
N GLN A 87 8.55 -11.85 -4.47
CA GLN A 87 8.26 -13.09 -3.75
C GLN A 87 7.09 -13.88 -4.35
N GLY A 88 6.47 -13.38 -5.42
CA GLY A 88 5.14 -13.73 -5.94
C GLY A 88 4.65 -15.17 -5.78
N PRO A 89 3.31 -15.37 -5.70
CA PRO A 89 2.74 -16.67 -5.50
C PRO A 89 2.94 -17.44 -6.79
N SER A 90 3.46 -18.65 -6.65
CA SER A 90 3.66 -19.54 -7.79
C SER A 90 2.34 -20.07 -8.38
N LYS A 91 1.21 -19.91 -7.65
CA LYS A 91 -0.13 -20.36 -8.01
C LYS A 91 -1.20 -19.48 -7.36
N ASP A 92 -2.36 -19.40 -8.01
CA ASP A 92 -3.56 -18.70 -7.53
C ASP A 92 -3.32 -17.23 -7.14
N VAL A 93 -2.91 -16.44 -8.13
CA VAL A 93 -2.67 -15.00 -7.95
C VAL A 93 -3.95 -14.28 -7.49
N GLU A 94 -5.11 -14.67 -8.00
CA GLU A 94 -6.38 -13.97 -7.78
C GLU A 94 -6.88 -14.07 -6.33
N HIS A 95 -6.73 -15.22 -5.69
CA HIS A 95 -7.26 -15.48 -4.35
C HIS A 95 -6.18 -15.87 -3.33
N SER A 96 -5.04 -15.19 -3.38
CA SER A 96 -3.93 -15.42 -2.44
C SER A 96 -3.82 -14.33 -1.37
N ASP A 97 -3.41 -14.74 -0.17
CA ASP A 97 -2.96 -13.82 0.90
C ASP A 97 -1.87 -12.87 0.42
N TRP A 98 -1.05 -13.31 -0.55
CA TRP A 98 -0.05 -12.45 -1.19
C TRP A 98 -0.68 -11.27 -1.92
N ARG A 99 -1.67 -11.53 -2.79
CA ARG A 99 -2.36 -10.47 -3.52
C ARG A 99 -3.12 -9.57 -2.56
N TYR A 100 -3.84 -10.18 -1.61
CA TYR A 100 -4.62 -9.44 -0.63
C TYR A 100 -3.74 -8.54 0.24
N SER A 101 -2.55 -9.02 0.59
CA SER A 101 -1.56 -8.20 1.28
C SER A 101 -1.05 -7.07 0.38
N LEU A 102 -0.73 -7.30 -0.89
CA LEU A 102 -0.36 -6.22 -1.82
C LEU A 102 -1.47 -5.17 -1.97
N MET A 103 -2.73 -5.60 -2.01
CA MET A 103 -3.89 -4.71 -2.10
C MET A 103 -4.05 -3.85 -0.84
N ASN A 104 -3.71 -4.38 0.34
CA ASN A 104 -3.61 -3.56 1.58
C ASN A 104 -2.55 -2.46 1.47
N TRP A 105 -1.58 -2.60 0.56
CA TRP A 105 -0.55 -1.61 0.27
C TRP A 105 -0.83 -0.83 -1.02
N GLY A 106 -2.06 -0.84 -1.51
CA GLY A 106 -2.51 -0.05 -2.66
C GLY A 106 -2.09 -0.59 -4.02
N HIS A 107 -1.52 -1.80 -4.08
CA HIS A 107 -1.12 -2.44 -5.32
C HIS A 107 -1.97 -3.69 -5.58
N ASP A 108 -2.70 -3.72 -6.68
CA ASP A 108 -3.33 -4.92 -7.19
C ASP A 108 -2.50 -5.50 -8.35
N PRO A 109 -1.81 -6.64 -8.15
CA PRO A 109 -0.97 -7.27 -9.18
C PRO A 109 -1.78 -7.85 -10.36
N THR A 110 -3.11 -7.86 -10.27
CA THR A 110 -4.01 -8.27 -11.36
C THR A 110 -4.52 -7.11 -12.19
N LYS A 111 -4.24 -5.87 -11.77
CA LYS A 111 -4.53 -4.67 -12.56
C LYS A 111 -3.43 -4.41 -13.58
N SER A 112 -3.86 -4.13 -14.82
CA SER A 112 -3.01 -3.67 -15.93
C SER A 112 -2.88 -2.17 -15.96
#